data_AF-A0A662JT67-F1
#
_entry.id   AF-A0A662JT67-F1
#
_cell.length_a   1.000
_cell.length_b   1.000
_cell.length_c   1.000
_cell.angle_alpha   90.00
_cell.angle_beta   90.00
_cell.angle_gamma   90.00
#
_symmetry.space_group_name_H-M   'P 1'
#
loop_
_entity.id
_entity.type
_entity.pdbx_description
1 polymer ?
#
loop_
_entity_poly.entity_id
_entity_poly.type
_entity_poly.pdbx_seq_one_letter_code
_entity_poly.pdbx_strand_id
1 'polypeptide(L)'
;MDIVLLGFFIYGFIVSSLLIIRYFTTHEAVVLFAGSFFAPIFALFTAIIARNLVRRITKSLWTYSMYFTDKVEQFTQVLKDALDKRGFKYGLRTLRFRRGYEFIIEKPFKARVEVLKWTHRSWKYRFGAKPPTGTIIHVSPHPERANKEFAEIMAEVFWILEMLDAYDDWRRRTEES
;
A
#
# COMPACT_ATOMS: atom_id res chain seq x y z
N MET A 1 -9.53 2.25 17.67
CA MET A 1 -10.73 1.39 17.81
C MET A 1 -10.20 0.02 18.14
N ASP A 2 -10.17 -0.26 19.44
CA ASP A 2 -9.39 -1.36 20.00
C ASP A 2 -10.04 -2.70 19.73
N ILE A 3 -9.23 -3.74 19.55
CA ILE A 3 -9.66 -5.12 19.27
C ILE A 3 -10.67 -5.60 20.33
N VAL A 4 -10.58 -5.08 21.55
CA VAL A 4 -11.51 -5.33 22.65
C VAL A 4 -12.92 -4.80 22.34
N LEU A 5 -13.02 -3.60 21.76
CA LEU A 5 -14.29 -3.01 21.34
C LEU A 5 -14.91 -3.86 20.22
N LEU A 6 -14.10 -4.27 19.24
CA LEU A 6 -14.52 -5.16 18.16
C LEU A 6 -15.06 -6.51 18.70
N GLY A 7 -14.36 -7.09 19.67
CA GLY A 7 -14.78 -8.34 20.33
C GLY A 7 -16.11 -8.19 21.09
N PHE A 8 -16.29 -7.08 21.81
CA PHE A 8 -17.53 -6.80 22.54
C PHE A 8 -18.74 -6.63 21.58
N PHE A 9 -18.54 -5.97 20.44
CA PHE A 9 -19.58 -5.81 19.42
C PHE A 9 -19.92 -7.13 18.72
N ILE A 10 -18.93 -7.96 18.38
CA ILE A 10 -19.15 -9.29 17.79
C ILE A 10 -19.91 -10.18 18.78
N TYR A 11 -19.52 -10.17 20.05
CA TYR A 11 -20.18 -10.97 21.08
C TYR A 11 -21.62 -10.51 21.31
N GLY A 12 -21.85 -9.21 21.46
CA GLY A 12 -23.18 -8.61 21.58
C GLY A 12 -24.08 -8.94 20.38
N PHE A 13 -23.52 -8.93 19.17
CA PHE A 13 -24.22 -9.30 17.94
C PHE A 13 -24.60 -10.78 17.88
N ILE A 14 -23.70 -11.69 18.28
CA ILE A 14 -23.98 -13.14 18.31
C ILE A 14 -25.07 -13.44 19.35
N VAL A 15 -24.97 -12.86 20.55
CA VAL A 15 -25.95 -13.07 21.62
C VAL A 15 -27.32 -12.51 21.26
N SER A 16 -27.38 -11.31 20.70
CA SER A 16 -28.65 -10.72 20.23
C SER A 16 -29.24 -11.51 19.05
N SER A 17 -28.42 -11.96 18.11
CA SER A 17 -28.87 -12.82 17.00
C SER A 17 -29.43 -14.15 17.48
N LEU A 18 -28.79 -14.79 18.48
CA LEU A 18 -29.27 -16.04 19.07
C LEU A 18 -30.57 -15.85 19.86
N LEU A 19 -30.71 -14.74 20.59
CA LEU A 19 -31.95 -14.39 21.30
C LEU A 19 -33.10 -14.11 20.32
N ILE A 20 -32.81 -13.44 19.21
CA ILE A 20 -33.76 -13.21 18.10
C ILE A 20 -34.14 -14.57 17.49
N ILE A 21 -33.18 -15.41 17.08
CA ILE A 21 -33.46 -16.74 16.50
C ILE A 21 -34.34 -17.58 17.45
N ARG A 22 -34.04 -17.58 18.76
CA ARG A 22 -34.83 -18.31 19.76
C ARG A 22 -36.23 -17.73 20.00
N TYR A 23 -36.40 -16.42 19.88
CA TYR A 23 -37.69 -15.75 19.96
C TYR A 23 -38.53 -15.92 18.68
N PHE A 24 -37.90 -16.13 17.53
CA PHE A 24 -38.54 -16.14 16.20
C PHE A 24 -38.81 -17.52 15.60
N THR A 25 -38.39 -18.62 16.23
CA THR A 25 -38.78 -19.99 15.82
C THR A 25 -40.30 -20.26 15.89
N THR A 26 -41.10 -19.32 16.40
CA THR A 26 -42.57 -19.43 16.53
C THR A 26 -43.36 -18.63 15.47
N HIS A 27 -42.73 -17.76 14.66
CA HIS A 27 -43.44 -16.91 13.69
C HIS A 27 -42.70 -16.78 12.36
N GLU A 28 -43.10 -17.56 11.35
CA GLU A 28 -42.49 -17.65 10.02
C GLU A 28 -42.44 -16.33 9.23
N ALA A 29 -43.33 -15.37 9.53
CA ALA A 29 -43.45 -14.11 8.78
C ALA A 29 -42.31 -13.11 9.00
N VAL A 30 -41.44 -13.30 10.01
CA VAL A 30 -40.44 -12.29 10.39
C VAL A 30 -39.03 -12.56 9.84
N VAL A 31 -38.76 -13.76 9.32
CA VAL A 31 -37.46 -14.09 8.70
C VAL A 31 -37.19 -13.21 7.46
N LEU A 32 -38.23 -12.89 6.68
CA LEU A 32 -38.16 -11.93 5.57
C LEU A 32 -37.96 -10.49 6.04
N PHE A 33 -38.51 -10.11 7.20
CA PHE A 33 -38.42 -8.76 7.74
C PHE A 33 -37.05 -8.49 8.38
N ALA A 34 -36.53 -9.41 9.19
CA ALA A 34 -35.20 -9.30 9.79
C ALA A 34 -34.09 -9.35 8.72
N GLY A 35 -34.21 -10.23 7.71
CA GLY A 35 -33.29 -10.26 6.58
C GLY A 35 -33.28 -8.95 5.78
N SER A 36 -34.46 -8.36 5.54
CA SER A 36 -34.58 -7.11 4.76
C SER A 36 -34.21 -5.85 5.55
N PHE A 37 -34.39 -5.84 6.87
CA PHE A 37 -34.12 -4.65 7.70
C PHE A 37 -32.65 -4.56 8.14
N PHE A 38 -31.99 -5.70 8.38
CA PHE A 38 -30.58 -5.72 8.81
C PHE A 38 -29.58 -5.86 7.65
N ALA A 39 -29.97 -6.41 6.49
CA ALA A 39 -29.09 -6.48 5.32
C ALA A 39 -28.57 -5.10 4.84
N PRO A 40 -29.36 -4.02 4.81
CA PRO A 40 -28.88 -2.68 4.43
C PRO A 40 -27.86 -2.14 5.43
N ILE A 41 -28.09 -2.34 6.73
CA ILE A 41 -27.19 -1.89 7.80
C ILE A 41 -25.87 -2.68 7.74
N PHE A 42 -25.95 -4.00 7.50
CA PHE A 42 -24.79 -4.86 7.33
C PHE A 42 -23.99 -4.52 6.07
N ALA A 43 -24.66 -4.28 4.94
CA ALA A 43 -24.04 -3.85 3.69
C ALA A 43 -23.35 -2.48 3.85
N LEU A 44 -23.97 -1.54 4.56
CA LEU A 44 -23.37 -0.24 4.85
C LEU A 44 -22.15 -0.37 5.77
N PHE A 45 -22.23 -1.20 6.81
CA PHE A 45 -21.13 -1.39 7.75
C PHE A 45 -19.93 -2.11 7.12
N THR A 46 -20.19 -3.16 6.34
CA THR A 46 -19.16 -3.86 5.56
C THR A 46 -18.53 -2.94 4.50
N ALA A 47 -19.31 -2.09 3.83
CA ALA A 47 -18.80 -1.08 2.92
C ALA A 47 -17.93 -0.03 3.62
N ILE A 48 -18.30 0.43 4.82
CA ILE A 48 -17.51 1.38 5.61
C ILE A 48 -16.19 0.74 6.08
N ILE A 49 -16.24 -0.50 6.58
CA ILE A 49 -15.03 -1.24 6.99
C ILE A 49 -14.12 -1.46 5.78
N ALA A 50 -14.67 -1.95 4.67
CA ALA A 50 -13.92 -2.16 3.44
C ALA A 50 -13.28 -0.85 2.96
N ARG A 51 -14.03 0.26 2.94
CA ARG A 51 -13.51 1.58 2.56
C ARG A 51 -12.38 2.05 3.48
N ASN A 52 -12.52 1.87 4.79
CA ASN A 52 -11.50 2.26 5.76
C ASN A 52 -10.25 1.35 5.69
N LEU A 53 -10.44 0.06 5.42
CA LEU A 53 -9.36 -0.90 5.23
C LEU A 53 -8.59 -0.61 3.94
N VAL A 54 -9.31 -0.40 2.83
CA VAL A 54 -8.74 0.05 1.54
C VAL A 54 -7.99 1.35 1.75
N ARG A 55 -8.60 2.38 2.36
CA ARG A 55 -7.94 3.66 2.62
C ARG A 55 -6.68 3.52 3.50
N ARG A 56 -6.68 2.61 4.48
CA ARG A 56 -5.49 2.32 5.29
C ARG A 56 -4.38 1.65 4.49
N ILE A 57 -4.71 0.70 3.61
CA ILE A 57 -3.78 -0.01 2.74
C ILE A 57 -3.22 0.94 1.68
N THR A 58 -4.07 1.73 1.01
CA THR A 58 -3.66 2.73 0.02
C THR A 58 -2.75 3.79 0.62
N LYS A 59 -2.98 4.20 1.88
CA LYS A 59 -2.07 5.12 2.60
C LYS A 59 -0.86 4.45 3.25
N SER A 60 -0.61 3.16 3.00
CA SER A 60 0.54 2.42 3.56
C SER A 60 1.64 2.16 2.53
N LEU A 61 1.28 2.17 1.24
CA LEU A 61 2.15 1.89 0.12
C LEU A 61 2.00 3.00 -0.90
N TRP A 62 3.09 3.65 -1.24
CA TRP A 62 3.16 4.57 -2.36
C TRP A 62 3.76 3.86 -3.56
N THR A 63 3.29 4.19 -4.76
CA THR A 63 3.74 3.55 -6.00
C THR A 63 3.93 4.59 -7.07
N TYR A 64 5.06 4.52 -7.78
CA TYR A 64 5.34 5.33 -8.94
C TYR A 64 5.73 4.45 -10.11
N SER A 65 5.34 4.85 -11.31
CA SER A 65 5.55 4.05 -12.51
C SER A 65 5.99 4.95 -13.66
N MET A 66 7.11 4.60 -14.28
CA MET A 66 7.66 5.25 -15.46
C MET A 66 7.77 4.23 -16.58
N TYR A 67 6.81 4.22 -17.52
CA TYR A 67 6.61 3.09 -18.44
C TYR A 67 7.60 3.01 -19.62
N PHE A 68 8.37 4.06 -19.90
CA PHE A 68 9.24 4.11 -21.08
C PHE A 68 10.72 4.38 -20.79
N THR A 69 11.08 4.47 -19.51
CA THR A 69 12.46 4.73 -19.08
C THR A 69 12.85 3.71 -18.03
N ASP A 70 13.92 2.97 -18.30
CA ASP A 70 14.51 2.02 -17.35
C ASP A 70 15.58 2.74 -16.52
N LYS A 71 15.27 2.95 -15.24
CA LYS A 71 16.16 3.55 -14.24
C LYS A 71 16.36 2.59 -13.06
N VAL A 72 16.10 1.29 -13.21
CA VAL A 72 16.16 0.32 -12.08
C VAL A 72 17.54 0.32 -11.42
N GLU A 73 18.60 0.18 -12.23
CA GLU A 73 19.98 0.15 -11.72
C GLU A 73 20.41 1.52 -11.16
N GLN A 74 20.07 2.61 -11.87
CA GLN A 74 20.37 3.98 -11.42
C GLN A 74 19.69 4.29 -10.09
N PHE A 75 18.41 3.96 -9.96
CA PHE A 75 17.66 4.18 -8.72
C PHE A 75 18.23 3.34 -7.57
N THR A 76 18.52 2.07 -7.83
CA THR A 76 19.11 1.17 -6.84
C THR A 76 20.46 1.71 -6.34
N GLN A 77 21.30 2.18 -7.24
CA GLN A 77 22.61 2.74 -6.90
C GLN A 77 22.48 4.05 -6.11
N VAL A 78 21.66 5.00 -6.58
CA VAL A 78 21.47 6.29 -5.90
C VAL A 78 20.85 6.10 -4.50
N LEU A 79 19.86 5.22 -4.36
CA LEU A 79 19.26 4.91 -3.06
C LEU A 79 20.30 4.25 -2.13
N LYS A 80 21.09 3.30 -2.65
CA LYS A 80 22.15 2.65 -1.88
C LYS A 80 23.15 3.68 -1.37
N ASP A 81 23.66 4.54 -2.24
CA ASP A 81 24.64 5.57 -1.88
C ASP A 81 24.05 6.56 -0.85
N ALA A 82 22.76 6.93 -0.98
CA ALA A 82 22.08 7.81 -0.04
C ALA A 82 21.89 7.19 1.36
N LEU A 83 21.67 5.87 1.43
CA LEU A 83 21.57 5.11 2.68
C LEU A 83 22.94 4.88 3.32
N ASP A 84 23.94 4.52 2.52
CA ASP A 84 25.33 4.31 2.95
C ASP A 84 25.92 5.61 3.53
N LYS A 85 25.70 6.75 2.87
CA LYS A 85 26.14 8.08 3.33
C LYS A 85 25.60 8.46 4.71
N ARG A 86 24.40 7.96 5.07
CA ARG A 86 23.75 8.22 6.36
C ARG A 86 24.01 7.13 7.40
N GLY A 87 24.76 6.08 7.04
CA GLY A 87 25.07 4.96 7.93
C GLY A 87 23.84 4.11 8.30
N PHE A 88 22.82 4.06 7.44
CA PHE A 88 21.58 3.35 7.73
C PHE A 88 21.74 1.86 7.52
N LYS A 89 21.13 1.05 8.40
CA LYS A 89 21.19 -0.41 8.28
C LYS A 89 20.04 -0.88 7.40
N TYR A 90 20.39 -1.44 6.23
CA TYR A 90 19.44 -2.02 5.29
C TYR A 90 19.89 -3.40 4.80
N GLY A 91 18.91 -4.20 4.36
CA GLY A 91 19.13 -5.42 3.59
C GLY A 91 18.75 -5.19 2.13
N LEU A 92 19.56 -5.70 1.20
CA LEU A 92 19.30 -5.67 -0.24
C LEU A 92 19.02 -7.08 -0.76
N ARG A 93 17.91 -7.25 -1.49
CA ARG A 93 17.51 -8.52 -2.10
C ARG A 93 17.24 -8.36 -3.58
N THR A 94 17.76 -9.26 -4.41
CA THR A 94 17.43 -9.30 -5.84
C THR A 94 16.13 -10.06 -6.06
N LEU A 95 15.16 -9.42 -6.69
CA LEU A 95 13.87 -10.01 -7.05
C LEU A 95 13.95 -10.68 -8.43
N ARG A 96 14.47 -11.93 -8.46
CA ARG A 96 14.73 -12.68 -9.71
C ARG A 96 13.52 -12.77 -10.65
N PHE A 97 12.33 -13.03 -10.11
CA PHE A 97 11.11 -13.20 -10.91
C PHE A 97 10.52 -11.88 -11.42
N ARG A 98 10.67 -10.80 -10.64
CA ARG A 98 10.12 -9.48 -10.97
C ARG A 98 11.14 -8.55 -11.64
N ARG A 99 12.38 -9.02 -11.85
CA ARG A 99 13.50 -8.29 -12.44
C ARG A 99 13.71 -6.94 -11.75
N GLY A 100 14.14 -6.97 -10.50
CA GLY A 100 14.29 -5.76 -9.69
C GLY A 100 15.03 -6.01 -8.39
N TYR A 101 14.99 -5.01 -7.51
CA TYR A 101 15.64 -5.00 -6.21
C TYR A 101 14.65 -4.62 -5.11
N GLU A 102 14.84 -5.18 -3.92
CA GLU A 102 14.12 -4.83 -2.70
C GLU A 102 15.13 -4.36 -1.65
N PHE A 103 14.92 -3.16 -1.13
CA PHE A 103 15.59 -2.61 0.04
C PHE A 103 14.67 -2.75 1.24
N ILE A 104 15.19 -3.34 2.32
CA ILE A 104 14.51 -3.42 3.61
C ILE A 104 15.36 -2.64 4.61
N ILE A 105 14.91 -1.44 4.98
CA ILE A 105 15.57 -0.59 5.97
C ILE A 105 15.08 -1.03 7.36
N GLU A 106 16.00 -1.49 8.20
CA GLU A 106 15.69 -2.01 9.54
C GLU A 106 15.82 -0.93 10.63
N LYS A 107 16.79 -0.03 10.47
CA LYS A 107 17.12 1.06 11.39
C LYS A 107 17.57 2.31 10.62
N PRO A 108 17.21 3.53 11.05
CA PRO A 108 16.53 3.88 12.31
C PRO A 108 15.00 3.70 12.30
N PHE A 109 14.41 3.47 11.13
CA PHE A 109 12.97 3.23 10.95
C PHE A 109 12.75 2.00 10.06
N LYS A 110 11.54 1.42 10.12
CA LYS A 110 11.14 0.32 9.24
C LYS A 110 10.59 0.88 7.93
N ALA A 111 11.32 0.69 6.84
CA ALA A 111 10.87 1.04 5.50
C ALA A 111 11.24 -0.03 4.48
N ARG A 112 10.50 -0.08 3.38
CA ARG A 112 10.72 -0.98 2.26
C ARG A 112 10.63 -0.20 0.95
N VAL A 113 11.61 -0.42 0.08
CA VAL A 113 11.60 0.13 -1.29
C VAL A 113 11.80 -1.02 -2.26
N GLU A 114 10.83 -1.26 -3.13
CA GLU A 114 10.95 -2.22 -4.24
C GLU A 114 11.07 -1.46 -5.55
N VAL A 115 12.06 -1.82 -6.36
CA VAL A 115 12.34 -1.20 -7.66
C VAL A 115 12.30 -2.29 -8.70
N LEU A 116 11.32 -2.24 -9.59
CA LEU A 116 10.99 -3.32 -10.51
C LEU A 116 11.11 -2.85 -11.96
N LYS A 117 11.63 -3.72 -12.82
CA LYS A 117 11.61 -3.50 -14.26
C LYS A 117 10.24 -3.83 -14.83
N TRP A 118 9.60 -2.84 -15.44
CA TRP A 118 8.41 -3.04 -16.26
C TRP A 118 8.78 -3.32 -17.72
N THR A 119 7.95 -4.10 -18.41
CA THR A 119 8.15 -4.39 -19.84
C THR A 119 6.80 -4.48 -20.52
N HIS A 120 6.59 -3.71 -21.58
CA HIS A 120 5.35 -3.72 -22.35
C HIS A 120 5.27 -4.96 -23.25
N ARG A 121 4.92 -6.12 -22.67
CA ARG A 121 4.98 -7.41 -23.37
C ARG A 121 4.10 -7.46 -24.63
N SER A 122 2.94 -6.81 -24.61
CA SER A 122 2.00 -6.68 -25.73
C SER A 122 2.58 -5.90 -26.93
N TRP A 123 3.60 -5.06 -26.73
CA TRP A 123 4.23 -4.29 -27.80
C TRP A 123 4.92 -5.17 -28.84
N LYS A 124 5.62 -6.21 -28.36
CA LYS A 124 6.32 -7.16 -29.24
C LYS A 124 5.34 -7.86 -30.18
N TYR A 125 4.15 -8.21 -29.69
CA TYR A 125 3.12 -8.87 -30.48
C TYR A 125 2.47 -7.96 -31.53
N ARG A 126 2.30 -6.66 -31.23
CA ARG A 126 1.70 -5.70 -32.17
C ARG A 126 2.67 -5.15 -33.21
N PHE A 127 3.92 -4.91 -32.84
CA PHE A 127 4.84 -4.09 -33.65
C PHE A 127 6.11 -4.83 -34.08
N GLY A 128 6.33 -6.08 -33.65
CA GLY A 128 7.54 -6.85 -33.99
C GLY A 128 8.85 -6.27 -33.43
N ALA A 129 8.78 -5.17 -32.67
CA ALA A 129 9.93 -4.47 -32.13
C ALA A 129 10.28 -4.92 -30.70
N LYS A 130 11.49 -4.54 -30.24
CA LYS A 130 11.89 -4.73 -28.85
C LYS A 130 10.87 -4.00 -27.95
N PRO A 131 10.28 -4.68 -26.95
CA PRO A 131 9.27 -4.05 -26.10
C PRO A 131 9.92 -2.93 -25.29
N PRO A 132 9.28 -1.75 -25.18
CA PRO A 132 9.76 -0.70 -24.31
C PRO A 132 9.77 -1.20 -22.86
N THR A 133 10.76 -0.71 -22.11
CA THR A 133 10.98 -1.06 -20.72
C THR A 133 10.82 0.18 -19.85
N GLY A 134 10.27 -0.03 -18.67
CA GLY A 134 10.03 1.01 -17.69
C GLY A 134 10.48 0.59 -16.31
N THR A 135 10.21 1.45 -15.34
CA THR A 135 10.53 1.26 -13.92
C THR A 135 9.27 1.43 -13.09
N ILE A 136 9.04 0.53 -12.15
CA ILE A 136 8.00 0.66 -11.12
C ILE A 136 8.69 0.70 -9.78
N ILE A 137 8.33 1.67 -8.95
CA ILE A 137 8.89 1.89 -7.63
C ILE A 137 7.75 1.77 -6.63
N HIS A 138 7.86 0.84 -5.69
CA HIS A 138 6.96 0.72 -4.56
C HIS A 138 7.70 1.14 -3.29
N VAL A 139 7.08 1.99 -2.48
CA VAL A 139 7.69 2.50 -1.25
C VAL A 139 6.70 2.37 -0.10
N SER A 140 7.16 1.79 1.00
CA SER A 140 6.42 1.73 2.26
C SER A 140 7.32 2.20 3.40
N PRO A 141 6.85 3.07 4.31
CA PRO A 141 5.53 3.68 4.35
C PRO A 141 5.31 4.72 3.22
N HIS A 142 4.03 5.02 2.94
CA HIS A 142 3.62 6.12 2.06
C HIS A 142 4.20 7.47 2.54
N PRO A 143 4.51 8.45 1.66
CA PRO A 143 5.13 9.73 2.05
C PRO A 143 4.39 10.39 3.22
N GLU A 144 3.06 10.53 3.15
CA GLU A 144 2.22 11.04 4.27
C GLU A 144 2.46 10.37 5.64
N ARG A 145 3.02 9.16 5.71
CA ARG A 145 3.29 8.43 6.96
C ARG A 145 4.77 8.12 7.18
N ALA A 146 5.63 8.53 6.26
CA ALA A 146 7.06 8.35 6.37
C ALA A 146 7.64 9.22 7.50
N ASN A 147 8.68 8.70 8.15
CA ASN A 147 9.53 9.53 9.00
C ASN A 147 10.16 10.62 8.11
N LYS A 148 10.33 11.83 8.66
CA LYS A 148 10.96 12.97 7.98
C LYS A 148 12.32 12.61 7.36
N GLU A 149 13.20 11.93 8.10
CA GLU A 149 14.51 11.51 7.56
C GLU A 149 14.36 10.58 6.35
N PHE A 150 13.40 9.65 6.40
CA PHE A 150 13.13 8.78 5.26
C PHE A 150 12.57 9.56 4.07
N ALA A 151 11.66 10.50 4.33
CA ALA A 151 11.08 11.32 3.29
C ALA A 151 12.11 12.21 2.60
N GLU A 152 13.06 12.77 3.35
CA GLU A 152 14.19 13.54 2.84
C GLU A 152 15.10 12.69 1.93
N ILE A 153 15.41 11.45 2.33
CA ILE A 153 16.19 10.52 1.50
C ILE A 153 15.47 10.25 0.19
N MET A 154 14.19 9.90 0.25
CA MET A 154 13.42 9.59 -0.95
C MET A 154 13.31 10.82 -1.86
N ALA A 155 13.08 12.01 -1.30
CA ALA A 155 13.07 13.26 -2.06
C ALA A 155 14.42 13.53 -2.73
N GLU A 156 15.55 13.36 -2.03
CA GLU A 156 16.90 13.50 -2.60
C GLU A 156 17.12 12.51 -3.76
N VAL A 157 16.74 11.24 -3.58
CA VAL A 157 16.84 10.20 -4.61
C VAL A 157 16.01 10.56 -5.85
N PHE A 158 14.76 10.98 -5.67
CA PHE A 158 13.91 11.37 -6.80
C PHE A 158 14.40 12.64 -7.50
N TRP A 159 14.95 13.60 -6.76
CA TRP A 159 15.55 14.81 -7.31
C TRP A 159 16.76 14.49 -8.19
N ILE A 160 17.72 13.69 -7.67
CA ILE A 160 18.92 13.26 -8.41
C ILE A 160 18.56 12.52 -9.71
N LEU A 161 17.47 11.75 -9.69
CA LEU A 161 17.02 10.96 -10.84
C LEU A 161 16.09 11.73 -11.78
N GLU A 162 15.88 13.03 -11.53
CA GLU A 162 14.99 13.92 -12.30
C GLU A 162 13.54 13.41 -12.37
N MET A 163 13.09 12.72 -11.32
CA MET A 163 11.71 12.22 -11.19
C MET A 163 10.85 13.26 -10.46
N LEU A 164 10.59 14.41 -11.11
CA LEU A 164 10.00 15.60 -10.46
C LEU A 164 8.62 15.35 -9.85
N ASP A 165 7.74 14.61 -10.52
CA ASP A 165 6.41 14.27 -9.97
C ASP A 165 6.52 13.48 -8.66
N ALA A 166 7.47 12.53 -8.60
CA ALA A 166 7.75 11.77 -7.40
C ALA A 166 8.43 12.64 -6.34
N TYR A 167 9.32 13.54 -6.73
CA TYR A 167 9.94 14.48 -5.81
C TYR A 167 8.89 15.35 -5.10
N ASP A 168 7.92 15.92 -5.83
CA ASP A 168 6.88 16.80 -5.26
C ASP A 168 5.94 16.08 -4.27
N ASP A 169 5.70 14.79 -4.47
CA ASP A 169 4.95 13.94 -3.54
C ASP A 169 5.67 13.74 -2.20
N TRP A 170 7.00 13.68 -2.22
CA TRP A 170 7.83 13.41 -1.05
C TRP A 170 8.31 14.69 -0.36
N ARG A 171 8.56 15.76 -1.13
CA ARG A 171 8.95 17.09 -0.65
C ARG A 171 7.91 17.73 0.26
N ARG A 172 6.62 17.55 -0.01
CA ARG A 172 5.56 18.12 0.85
C ARG A 172 5.67 17.69 2.30
N ARG A 173 6.26 16.52 2.59
CA ARG A 173 6.54 16.08 3.97
C ARG A 173 7.77 16.68 4.62
N THR A 174 8.71 17.18 3.83
CA THR A 174 9.92 17.80 4.38
C THR A 174 9.67 19.25 4.82
N GLU A 175 8.66 19.92 4.23
CA GLU A 175 8.34 21.34 4.44
C GLU A 175 7.29 21.61 5.55
N GLU A 176 6.47 20.64 5.96
CA GLU A 176 5.44 20.80 7.00
C GLU A 176 5.97 20.79 8.46
N SER A 177 7.10 21.46 8.77
CA SER A 177 7.63 21.57 10.16
C SER A 177 7.88 23.00 10.59
#